data_AF-A0A3F2U6U4-F1
#
_entry.id   AF-A0A3F2U6U4-F1
#
_cell.length_a   1.000
_cell.length_b   1.000
_cell.length_c   1.000
_cell.angle_alpha   90.00
_cell.angle_beta   90.00
_cell.angle_gamma   90.00
#
_symmetry.space_group_name_H-M   'P 1'
#
loop_
_entity.id
_entity.type
_entity.pdbx_description
1 polymer ?
#
loop_
_entity_poly.entity_id
_entity_poly.type
_entity_poly.pdbx_seq_one_letter_code
_entity_poly.pdbx_strand_id
1 'polypeptide(L)' 'MQDTRRTALSRRNFLRAFGGASTTAVAAAAFVPTEAQAYNPGEEETRARYQETDHVKAFYRVNRYPQKK' A
#
# COMPACT_ATOMS: atom_id res chain seq x y z
N MET A 1 -18.68 -16.51 37.59
CA MET A 1 -19.70 -15.82 36.74
C MET A 1 -19.37 -14.33 36.58
N GLN A 2 -18.24 -14.00 35.95
CA GLN A 2 -17.88 -12.59 35.64
C GLN A 2 -17.50 -12.39 34.15
N ASP A 3 -17.29 -13.45 33.39
CA ASP A 3 -16.87 -13.38 31.97
C ASP A 3 -17.96 -12.93 31.00
N THR A 4 -19.24 -13.18 31.32
CA THR A 4 -20.38 -12.79 30.48
C THR A 4 -20.63 -11.29 30.45
N ARG A 5 -20.26 -10.56 31.52
CA ARG A 5 -20.40 -9.09 31.56
C ARG A 5 -19.30 -8.37 30.79
N ARG A 6 -18.09 -8.96 30.70
CA ARG A 6 -16.96 -8.35 29.99
C ARG A 6 -17.09 -8.50 28.47
N THR A 7 -17.75 -9.56 28.00
CA THR A 7 -18.10 -9.74 26.59
C THR A 7 -19.08 -8.66 26.12
N ALA A 8 -20.03 -8.21 26.94
CA ALA A 8 -20.97 -7.15 26.59
C ALA A 8 -20.29 -5.78 26.34
N LEU A 9 -19.15 -5.49 27.00
CA LEU A 9 -18.39 -4.22 26.88
C LEU A 9 -17.20 -4.31 25.92
N SER A 10 -17.12 -5.37 25.12
CA SER A 10 -16.02 -5.57 24.17
C SER A 10 -16.12 -4.60 22.99
N ARG A 11 -15.03 -3.87 22.71
CA ARG A 11 -14.87 -3.03 21.50
C ARG A 11 -15.18 -3.82 20.21
N ARG A 12 -14.90 -5.13 20.20
CA ARG A 12 -15.22 -6.02 19.07
C ARG A 12 -16.72 -6.18 18.86
N ASN A 13 -17.49 -6.23 19.94
CA ASN A 13 -18.95 -6.34 19.87
C ASN A 13 -19.58 -5.00 19.51
N PHE A 14 -19.01 -3.89 19.96
CA PHE A 14 -19.38 -2.55 19.49
C PHE A 14 -19.16 -2.40 17.98
N LEU A 15 -17.98 -2.76 17.47
CA LEU A 15 -17.68 -2.69 16.03
C LEU A 15 -18.53 -3.68 15.20
N ARG A 16 -18.89 -4.85 15.74
CA ARG A 16 -19.85 -5.75 15.07
C ARG A 16 -21.26 -5.19 15.03
N ALA A 17 -21.74 -4.61 16.13
CA ALA A 17 -23.08 -4.02 16.18
C ALA A 17 -23.18 -2.79 15.28
N PHE A 18 -22.16 -1.92 15.31
CA PHE A 18 -22.14 -0.66 14.56
C PHE A 18 -21.70 -0.84 13.11
N GLY A 19 -20.76 -1.76 12.84
CA GLY A 19 -20.26 -2.08 11.50
C GLY A 19 -21.05 -3.19 10.78
N GLY A 20 -21.90 -3.94 11.49
CA GLY A 20 -22.75 -4.98 10.89
C GLY A 20 -24.11 -4.47 10.39
N ALA A 21 -24.63 -3.39 10.97
CA ALA A 21 -25.94 -2.82 10.61
C ALA A 21 -25.86 -1.60 9.65
N SER A 22 -24.65 -1.12 9.33
CA SER A 22 -24.42 0.03 8.44
C SER A 22 -24.02 -0.37 7.01
N THR A 23 -24.12 -1.65 6.66
CA THR A 23 -23.74 -2.15 5.32
C THR A 23 -24.83 -2.02 4.26
N THR A 24 -26.00 -1.43 4.55
CA THR A 24 -27.09 -1.30 3.56
C THR A 24 -27.10 0.02 2.78
N ALA A 25 -26.15 0.93 3.00
CA ALA A 25 -26.08 2.15 2.19
C ALA A 25 -24.67 2.78 2.07
N VAL A 26 -23.60 1.97 2.06
CA VAL A 26 -22.46 2.39 1.25
C VAL A 26 -22.80 1.85 -0.13
N ALA A 27 -23.25 2.74 -1.00
CA ALA A 27 -23.34 2.46 -2.41
C ALA A 27 -22.10 1.65 -2.78
N ALA A 28 -22.30 0.42 -3.21
CA ALA A 28 -21.34 -0.24 -4.07
C ALA A 28 -21.27 0.62 -5.33
N ALA A 29 -20.63 1.79 -5.24
CA ALA A 29 -19.90 2.35 -6.35
C ALA A 29 -18.99 1.21 -6.71
N ALA A 30 -19.41 0.49 -7.76
CA ALA A 30 -18.72 -0.67 -8.23
C ALA A 30 -17.27 -0.24 -8.39
N PHE A 31 -16.41 -0.69 -7.48
CA PHE A 31 -14.99 -0.79 -7.74
C PHE A 31 -14.90 -1.86 -8.82
N VAL A 32 -15.32 -1.51 -10.04
CA VAL A 32 -14.92 -2.19 -11.24
C VAL A 32 -13.42 -1.93 -11.25
N PRO A 33 -12.57 -2.95 -11.06
CA PRO A 33 -11.14 -2.75 -11.22
C PRO A 33 -10.94 -2.39 -12.70
N THR A 34 -10.84 -1.09 -12.98
CA THR A 34 -10.39 -0.61 -14.27
C THR A 34 -8.93 -1.02 -14.40
N GLU A 35 -8.49 -1.34 -15.61
CA GLU A 35 -7.07 -1.61 -15.85
C GLU A 35 -6.23 -0.48 -15.27
N ALA A 36 -5.25 -0.84 -14.43
CA ALA A 36 -4.33 0.11 -13.86
C ALA A 36 -3.51 0.71 -15.01
N GLN A 37 -3.83 1.95 -15.38
CA GLN A 37 -3.07 2.70 -16.36
C GLN A 37 -1.72 3.04 -15.73
N ALA A 38 -0.69 2.29 -16.12
CA ALA A 38 0.68 2.60 -15.74
C ALA A 38 1.11 3.88 -16.48
N TYR A 39 1.09 5.00 -15.78
CA TYR A 39 1.66 6.23 -16.29
C TYR A 39 3.18 6.05 -16.40
N ASN A 40 3.72 6.20 -17.61
CA ASN A 40 5.15 6.21 -17.85
C ASN A 40 5.63 7.68 -17.83
N PRO A 41 6.16 8.17 -16.70
CA PRO A 41 6.79 9.49 -16.66
C PRO A 41 8.01 9.42 -17.57
N GLY A 42 7.95 10.10 -18.72
CA GLY A 42 9.01 10.09 -19.72
C GLY A 42 10.32 10.67 -19.20
N GLU A 43 11.30 10.79 -20.09
CA GLU A 43 12.63 11.32 -19.73
C GLU A 43 12.56 12.72 -19.13
N GLU A 44 11.65 13.58 -19.59
CA GLU A 44 11.53 14.95 -19.10
C GLU A 44 11.13 15.03 -17.62
N GLU A 45 10.17 14.20 -17.19
CA GLU A 45 9.70 14.18 -15.80
C GLU A 45 10.66 13.45 -14.85
N THR A 46 11.47 12.53 -15.39
CA THR A 46 12.41 11.72 -14.61
C THR A 46 13.81 12.31 -14.54
N ARG A 47 14.17 13.23 -15.46
CA ARG A 47 15.50 13.86 -15.56
C ARG A 47 16.01 14.47 -14.26
N ALA A 48 15.14 15.08 -13.46
CA ALA A 48 15.55 15.67 -12.19
C ALA A 48 15.77 14.64 -11.07
N ARG A 49 15.13 13.47 -11.17
CA ARG A 49 15.12 12.43 -10.13
C ARG A 49 16.37 11.57 -10.15
N TYR A 50 16.89 11.28 -11.34
CA TYR A 50 18.12 10.51 -11.53
C TYR A 50 19.22 11.42 -12.06
N GLN A 51 20.24 11.63 -11.23
CA GLN A 51 21.47 12.29 -11.66
C GLN A 51 22.61 11.28 -11.74
N GLU A 52 23.16 11.12 -12.93
CA GLU A 52 24.34 10.31 -13.20
C GLU A 52 25.62 11.00 -12.70
N THR A 53 25.76 11.07 -11.38
CA THR A 53 26.94 11.65 -10.74
C THR A 53 28.04 10.60 -10.53
N ASP A 54 29.29 11.05 -10.42
CA ASP A 54 30.45 10.16 -10.27
C ASP A 54 30.35 9.26 -9.02
N HIS A 55 29.79 9.79 -7.93
CA HIS A 55 29.64 9.03 -6.69
C HIS A 55 28.60 7.91 -6.81
N VAL A 56 27.49 8.13 -7.53
CA VAL A 56 26.48 7.09 -7.81
C VAL A 56 27.09 5.99 -8.67
N LYS A 57 27.82 6.35 -9.73
CA LYS A 57 28.52 5.39 -10.60
C LYS A 57 29.56 4.57 -9.81
N ALA A 58 30.33 5.23 -8.94
CA ALA A 58 31.31 4.56 -8.10
C ALA A 58 30.66 3.57 -7.12
N PHE A 59 29.56 3.94 -6.47
CA PHE A 59 28.82 3.08 -5.56
C PHE A 59 28.38 1.78 -6.24
N TYR A 60 27.76 1.85 -7.42
CA TYR A 60 27.29 0.66 -8.12
C TYR A 60 28.41 -0.17 -8.74
N ARG A 61 29.54 0.46 -9.12
CA ARG A 61 30.72 -0.25 -9.60
C ARG A 61 31.33 -1.15 -8.51
N VAL A 62 31.44 -0.63 -7.28
CA VAL A 62 32.09 -1.35 -6.16
C VAL A 62 31.16 -2.39 -5.55
N ASN A 63 29.86 -2.13 -5.49
CA ASN A 63 28.88 -3.04 -4.89
C ASN A 63 28.22 -4.01 -5.88
N ARG A 64 28.77 -4.17 -7.09
CA ARG A 64 28.25 -5.10 -8.08
C ARG A 64 28.48 -6.54 -7.64
N TYR A 65 27.46 -7.39 -7.77
CA TYR A 65 27.60 -8.83 -7.58
C TYR A 65 28.60 -9.44 -8.57
N PRO A 66 29.47 -10.36 -8.13
CA PRO A 66 30.41 -11.02 -9.02
C PRO A 66 29.65 -11.74 -10.14
N GLN A 67 30.00 -11.38 -11.37
CA GLN A 67 29.47 -12.07 -12.55
C GLN A 67 30.15 -13.44 -12.62
N LYS A 68 29.36 -14.52 -12.67
CA LYS A 68 29.91 -15.83 -13.04
C LYS A 68 30.43 -15.73 -14.47
N LYS A 69 31.70 -16.06 -14.66
CA LYS A 69 32.33 -16.23 -15.98
C LYS A 69 31.93 -17.57 -16.58
#